data_AF-A0A355U991-F1
#
_entry.id   AF-A0A355U991-F1
#
_cell.length_a   1.000
_cell.length_b   1.000
_cell.length_c   1.000
_cell.angle_alpha   90.00
_cell.angle_beta   90.00
_cell.angle_gamma   90.00
#
_symmetry.space_group_name_H-M   'P 1'
#
loop_
_entity.id
_entity.type
_entity.pdbx_description
1 polymer ?
#
loop_
_entity_poly.entity_id
_entity_poly.type
_entity_poly.pdbx_seq_one_letter_code
_entity_poly.pdbx_strand_id
1 'polypeptide(L)' 'MTGKGLLAQNTNAYFIQFSDKVSESNIRATLSEKALERRTKFNLSIDSYDMPVSANYISVILQDTTIRLRYALKWHNAIV' A
#
# COMPACT_ATOMS: atom_id res chain seq x y z
N MET A 1 -28.90 31.61 -4.34
CA MET A 1 -28.50 30.78 -3.19
C MET A 1 -28.15 29.41 -3.71
N THR A 2 -26.87 29.11 -3.95
CA THR A 2 -26.45 27.80 -4.47
C THR A 2 -25.91 26.99 -3.31
N GLY A 3 -26.74 26.11 -2.76
CA GLY A 3 -26.33 25.19 -1.70
C GLY A 3 -25.27 24.23 -2.24
N LYS A 4 -24.06 24.29 -1.68
CA LYS A 4 -22.99 23.33 -1.95
C LYS A 4 -23.36 22.02 -1.24
N GLY A 5 -24.18 21.20 -1.88
CA GLY A 5 -24.44 19.83 -1.43
C GLY A 5 -23.13 19.03 -1.47
N LEU A 6 -22.92 18.16 -0.48
CA LEU A 6 -21.83 17.19 -0.53
C LEU A 6 -22.24 16.07 -1.49
N LEU A 7 -21.42 15.82 -2.51
CA LEU A 7 -21.67 14.76 -3.49
C LEU A 7 -21.12 13.44 -2.92
N ALA A 8 -21.94 12.39 -2.89
CA ALA A 8 -21.49 11.04 -2.57
C ALA A 8 -20.65 10.46 -3.72
N GLN A 9 -19.79 9.49 -3.41
CA GLN A 9 -18.97 8.81 -4.42
C GLN A 9 -19.83 7.83 -5.24
N ASN A 10 -19.81 7.97 -6.57
CA ASN A 10 -20.62 7.14 -7.49
C ASN A 10 -19.93 5.83 -7.93
N THR A 11 -18.82 5.46 -7.30
CA THR A 11 -18.02 4.29 -7.71
C THR A 11 -17.77 3.38 -6.52
N ASN A 12 -17.95 2.07 -6.71
CA ASN A 12 -17.57 1.09 -5.71
C ASN A 12 -16.04 1.06 -5.54
N ALA A 13 -15.61 0.75 -4.31
CA ALA A 13 -14.23 0.46 -3.98
C ALA A 13 -14.19 -0.89 -3.26
N TYR A 14 -13.16 -1.68 -3.55
CA TYR A 14 -12.96 -2.98 -2.93
C TYR A 14 -11.77 -2.89 -2.00
N PHE A 15 -11.91 -3.39 -0.79
CA PHE A 15 -10.77 -3.60 0.10
C PHE A 15 -10.33 -5.05 -0.04
N ILE A 16 -9.17 -5.26 -0.66
CA ILE A 16 -8.61 -6.60 -0.88
C ILE A 16 -7.44 -6.77 0.08
N GLN A 17 -7.62 -7.60 1.09
CA GLN A 17 -6.59 -7.92 2.09
C GLN A 17 -5.90 -9.24 1.76
N PHE A 18 -4.57 -9.24 1.81
CA PHE A 18 -3.76 -10.43 1.60
C PHE A 18 -3.45 -11.10 2.95
N SER A 19 -3.60 -12.42 3.00
CA SER A 19 -3.40 -13.24 4.19
C SER A 19 -1.95 -13.32 4.64
N ASP A 20 -1.01 -13.13 3.72
CA ASP A 20 0.41 -13.37 3.92
C ASP A 20 1.25 -12.28 3.26
N LYS A 21 2.50 -12.17 3.71
CA LYS A 21 3.44 -11.17 3.23
C LYS A 21 4.71 -11.87 2.79
N VAL A 22 4.93 -11.91 1.49
CA VAL A 22 6.15 -12.48 0.92
C VAL A 22 7.34 -11.62 1.34
N SER A 23 8.40 -12.24 1.87
CA SER A 23 9.66 -11.54 2.06
C SER A 23 10.35 -11.38 0.71
N GLU A 24 10.24 -10.21 0.08
CA GLU A 24 11.14 -9.87 -1.03
C GLU A 24 12.48 -9.40 -0.45
N SER A 25 13.54 -9.67 -1.17
CA SER A 25 14.90 -9.75 -0.64
C SER A 25 15.63 -8.41 -0.48
N ASN A 26 14.93 -7.27 -0.33
CA ASN A 26 15.61 -5.99 -0.09
C ASN A 26 14.72 -4.85 0.46
N ILE A 27 14.22 -4.97 1.70
CA ILE A 27 13.41 -3.92 2.35
C ILE A 27 14.13 -2.55 2.38
N ARG A 28 15.47 -2.53 2.49
CA ARG A 28 16.24 -1.29 2.48
C ARG A 28 16.06 -0.51 1.18
N ALA A 29 15.96 -1.18 0.05
CA ALA A 29 15.75 -0.54 -1.25
C ALA A 29 14.36 0.11 -1.38
N THR A 30 13.38 -0.29 -0.56
CA THR A 30 12.02 0.29 -0.58
C THR A 30 11.88 1.53 0.31
N LEU A 31 12.91 1.84 1.11
CA LEU A 31 12.91 2.98 2.03
C LEU A 31 13.63 4.17 1.41
N SER A 32 13.05 5.36 1.52
CA SER A 32 13.75 6.58 1.14
C SER A 32 14.93 6.86 2.09
N GLU A 33 15.91 7.62 1.62
CA GLU A 33 17.08 8.03 2.41
C GLU A 33 16.67 8.69 3.73
N LYS A 34 15.73 9.66 3.68
CA LYS A 34 15.15 10.30 4.87
C LYS A 34 14.54 9.28 5.85
N ALA A 35 13.95 8.20 5.34
CA ALA A 35 13.37 7.16 6.18
C ALA A 35 14.46 6.28 6.83
N LEU A 36 15.56 6.01 6.13
CA LEU A 36 16.73 5.32 6.66
C LEU A 36 17.42 6.17 7.74
N GLU A 37 17.69 7.45 7.47
CA GLU A 37 18.29 8.38 8.42
C GLU A 37 17.49 8.47 9.72
N ARG A 38 16.16 8.62 9.61
CA ARG A 38 15.27 8.66 10.78
C ARG A 38 15.40 7.39 11.62
N ARG A 39 15.44 6.21 10.99
CA ARG A 39 15.61 4.95 11.70
C ARG A 39 16.96 4.87 12.41
N THR A 40 18.04 5.24 11.74
CA THR A 40 19.38 5.32 12.34
C THR A 40 19.39 6.26 13.55
N LYS A 41 18.81 7.47 13.41
CA LYS A 41 18.73 8.47 14.48
C LYS A 41 18.01 7.96 15.73
N PHE A 42 16.96 7.16 15.55
CA PHE A 42 16.13 6.65 16.65
C PHE A 42 16.40 5.17 16.98
N ASN A 43 17.49 4.59 16.45
CA ASN A 43 17.86 3.19 16.63
C ASN A 43 16.72 2.19 16.36
N LEU A 44 15.95 2.44 15.29
CA LEU A 44 14.84 1.59 14.85
C LEU A 44 15.35 0.53 13.87
N SER A 45 15.10 -0.74 14.17
CA SER A 45 15.39 -1.85 13.25
C SER A 45 14.48 -1.81 12.01
N ILE A 46 15.00 -2.32 10.90
CA ILE A 46 14.18 -2.61 9.71
C ILE A 46 13.63 -4.03 9.87
N ASP A 47 12.32 -4.19 9.72
CA ASP A 47 11.62 -5.46 9.87
C ASP A 47 10.61 -5.72 8.75
N SER A 48 9.86 -6.82 8.87
CA SER A 48 8.86 -7.23 7.87
C SER A 48 7.68 -6.26 7.70
N TYR A 49 7.42 -5.37 8.67
CA TYR A 49 6.39 -4.36 8.51
C TYR A 49 6.81 -3.25 7.55
N ASP A 50 8.13 -3.06 7.35
CA ASP A 50 8.64 -2.10 6.39
C ASP A 50 8.44 -2.51 4.94
N MET A 51 8.17 -3.78 4.71
CA MET A 51 7.89 -4.35 3.41
C MET A 51 6.64 -3.74 2.75
N PRO A 52 6.66 -3.36 1.46
CA PRO A 52 5.45 -2.98 0.73
C PRO A 52 4.47 -4.17 0.57
N VAL A 53 3.29 -3.89 0.04
CA VAL A 53 2.41 -4.95 -0.50
C VAL A 53 3.10 -5.56 -1.72
N SER A 54 3.11 -6.89 -1.84
CA SER A 54 3.85 -7.55 -2.92
C SER A 54 3.37 -7.13 -4.30
N ALA A 55 4.31 -6.75 -5.16
CA ALA A 55 4.01 -6.38 -6.54
C ALA A 55 3.39 -7.54 -7.34
N ASN A 56 3.77 -8.78 -7.01
CA ASN A 56 3.21 -9.97 -7.65
C ASN A 56 1.72 -10.12 -7.35
N TYR A 57 1.31 -9.92 -6.09
CA TYR A 57 -0.11 -10.01 -5.70
C TYR A 57 -0.95 -8.94 -6.40
N ILE A 58 -0.43 -7.71 -6.45
CA ILE A 58 -1.07 -6.61 -7.19
C ILE A 58 -1.20 -6.97 -8.68
N SER A 59 -0.13 -7.49 -9.29
CA SER A 59 -0.12 -7.84 -10.71
C SER A 59 -1.15 -8.91 -11.08
N VAL A 60 -1.37 -9.90 -10.20
CA VAL A 60 -2.37 -10.96 -10.40
C VAL A 60 -3.78 -10.38 -10.35
N ILE A 61 -4.08 -9.51 -9.38
CA ILE A 61 -5.41 -8.86 -9.30
C ILE A 61 -5.67 -7.98 -10.53
N LEU A 62 -4.66 -7.24 -11.01
CA LEU A 62 -4.80 -6.35 -12.16
C LEU A 62 -4.85 -7.06 -13.53
N GLN A 63 -4.74 -8.40 -13.56
CA GLN A 63 -5.10 -9.16 -14.76
C GLN A 63 -6.60 -8.99 -15.10
N ASP A 64 -7.45 -8.75 -14.09
CA ASP A 64 -8.81 -8.30 -14.30
C ASP A 64 -8.82 -6.80 -14.64
N THR A 65 -8.94 -6.50 -15.93
CA THR A 65 -8.97 -5.14 -16.48
C THR A 65 -10.17 -4.29 -16.04
N THR A 66 -11.18 -4.89 -15.40
CA THR A 66 -12.31 -4.14 -14.84
C THR A 66 -11.98 -3.49 -13.49
N ILE A 67 -10.90 -3.92 -12.85
CA ILE A 67 -10.41 -3.42 -11.56
C ILE A 67 -9.31 -2.39 -11.81
N ARG A 68 -9.33 -1.30 -11.03
CA ARG A 68 -8.29 -0.27 -11.06
C ARG A 68 -7.72 -0.08 -9.67
N LEU A 69 -6.42 -0.27 -9.52
CA LEU A 69 -5.72 0.03 -8.28
C LEU A 69 -5.78 1.54 -7.99
N ARG A 70 -6.31 1.92 -6.83
CA ARG A 70 -6.29 3.29 -6.31
C ARG A 70 -5.04 3.52 -5.47
N TYR A 71 -4.75 2.61 -4.54
CA TYR A 71 -3.57 2.68 -3.67
C TYR A 71 -3.30 1.37 -2.92
N ALA A 72 -2.07 1.23 -2.42
CA ALA A 72 -1.67 0.11 -1.56
C ALA A 72 -1.50 0.55 -0.10
N LEU A 73 -2.02 -0.26 0.82
CA LEU A 73 -1.99 -0.06 2.27
C LEU A 73 -0.96 -0.99 2.90
N LYS A 74 0.28 -0.51 2.99
CA LYS A 74 1.42 -1.28 3.52
C LYS A 74 1.15 -1.98 4.85
N TRP A 75 0.60 -1.25 5.82
CA TRP A 75 0.41 -1.73 7.20
C TRP A 75 -0.75 -2.71 7.35
N HIS A 76 -1.71 -2.67 6.43
CA HIS A 76 -2.87 -3.59 6.42
C HIS A 76 -2.64 -4.79 5.50
N ASN A 77 -1.52 -4.79 4.77
CA ASN A 77 -1.24 -5.74 3.70
C ASN A 77 -2.43 -5.86 2.72
N ALA A 78 -2.91 -4.71 2.23
CA ALA A 78 -4.13 -4.62 1.44
C ALA A 78 -4.02 -3.61 0.29
N ILE A 79 -4.90 -3.72 -0.69
CA ILE A 79 -5.09 -2.73 -1.76
C ILE A 79 -6.55 -2.26 -1.83
N VAL A 80 -6.72 -1.06 -2.39
CA VAL A 80 -8.01 -0.44 -2.71
C VAL A 80 -8.03 0.01 -4.16
#